data_AF-A0A661RF58-F1
#
_entry.id   AF-A0A661RF58-F1
#
_cell.length_a   1.000
_cell.length_b   1.000
_cell.length_c   1.000
_cell.angle_alpha   90.00
_cell.angle_beta   90.00
_cell.angle_gamma   90.00
#
_symmetry.space_group_name_H-M   'P 1'
#
loop_
_entity.id
_entity.type
_entity.pdbx_description
1 polymer ?
#
loop_
_entity_poly.entity_id
_entity_poly.type
_entity_poly.pdbx_seq_one_letter_code
_entity_poly.pdbx_strand_id
1 'polypeptide(L)'
;KNISSSVAEKVLPGDKLAAFVKAKFFYMRKAINILNLDREGAENLLPSAETIRNELFQQEVETIHSILQDGVKKGVFHLSYPLLTARAIGHALRGFELNWLVQESEEKIDHYLDELMAILFYGLMSHKGAVQP
;
A
#
# COMPACT_ATOMS: atom_id res chain seq x y z
N LYS A 1 14.98 -4.08 -10.72
CA LYS A 1 14.31 -3.26 -9.69
C LYS A 1 13.56 -4.20 -8.75
N ASN A 2 13.47 -3.85 -7.47
CA ASN A 2 12.67 -4.50 -6.42
C ASN A 2 11.98 -3.42 -5.57
N ILE A 3 11.11 -3.80 -4.62
CA ILE A 3 10.34 -2.85 -3.79
C ILE A 3 11.29 -1.86 -3.07
N SER A 4 12.34 -2.36 -2.41
CA SER A 4 13.29 -1.53 -1.67
C SER A 4 13.99 -0.49 -2.55
N SER A 5 14.38 -0.86 -3.77
CA SER A 5 14.99 0.08 -4.73
C SER A 5 14.02 1.17 -5.19
N SER A 6 12.75 0.84 -5.41
CA SER A 6 11.73 1.84 -5.78
C SER A 6 11.50 2.87 -4.69
N VAL A 7 11.60 2.47 -3.42
CA VAL A 7 11.51 3.38 -2.26
C VAL A 7 12.77 4.24 -2.13
N ALA A 8 13.95 3.62 -2.27
CA ALA A 8 15.23 4.31 -2.10
C ALA A 8 15.48 5.43 -3.11
N GLU A 9 14.88 5.34 -4.31
CA GLU A 9 14.95 6.37 -5.35
C GLU A 9 14.17 7.64 -5.03
N LYS A 10 13.30 7.62 -4.01
CA LYS A 10 12.45 8.75 -3.64
C LYS A 10 13.01 9.49 -2.43
N VAL A 11 12.99 10.82 -2.50
CA VAL A 11 13.48 11.69 -1.42
C VAL A 11 12.37 12.03 -0.43
N LEU A 12 11.18 12.39 -0.95
CA LEU A 12 10.06 12.82 -0.13
C LEU A 12 9.32 11.60 0.49
N PRO A 13 8.95 11.65 1.77
CA PRO A 13 8.20 10.58 2.45
C PRO A 13 6.89 10.20 1.75
N GLY A 14 6.16 11.17 1.20
CA GLY A 14 4.94 10.92 0.41
C GLY A 14 5.23 10.07 -0.82
N ASP A 15 6.22 10.48 -1.62
CA ASP A 15 6.65 9.76 -2.81
C ASP A 15 7.17 8.35 -2.49
N LYS A 16 7.86 8.18 -1.36
CA LYS A 16 8.32 6.87 -0.88
C LYS A 16 7.14 5.93 -0.61
N LEU A 17 6.09 6.43 0.05
CA LEU A 17 4.91 5.63 0.35
C LEU A 17 4.18 5.24 -0.95
N ALA A 18 3.95 6.19 -1.85
CA ALA A 18 3.34 5.90 -3.15
C ALA A 18 4.17 4.89 -3.96
N ALA A 19 5.50 5.07 -4.01
CA ALA A 19 6.40 4.15 -4.70
C ALA A 19 6.40 2.75 -4.08
N PHE A 20 6.34 2.64 -2.75
CA PHE A 20 6.21 1.35 -2.06
C PHE A 20 4.94 0.61 -2.50
N VAL A 21 3.79 1.28 -2.43
CA VAL A 21 2.49 0.68 -2.72
C VAL A 21 2.40 0.25 -4.19
N LYS A 22 2.80 1.13 -5.13
CA LYS A 22 2.83 0.80 -6.56
C LYS A 22 3.76 -0.38 -6.86
N ALA A 23 4.95 -0.39 -6.26
CA ALA A 23 5.90 -1.48 -6.44
C ALA A 23 5.34 -2.81 -5.89
N LYS A 24 4.70 -2.81 -4.73
CA LYS A 24 4.07 -4.01 -4.15
C LYS A 24 3.08 -4.63 -5.14
N PHE A 25 2.10 -3.87 -5.62
CA PHE A 25 1.07 -4.40 -6.53
C PHE A 25 1.66 -4.84 -7.87
N PHE A 26 2.65 -4.13 -8.39
CA PHE A 26 3.36 -4.53 -9.60
C PHE A 26 4.05 -5.90 -9.48
N TYR A 27 4.82 -6.13 -8.40
CA TYR A 27 5.50 -7.42 -8.23
C TYR A 27 4.53 -8.56 -7.90
N MET A 28 3.45 -8.28 -7.16
CA MET A 28 2.41 -9.28 -6.90
C MET A 28 1.67 -9.67 -8.18
N ARG A 29 1.34 -8.69 -9.03
CA ARG A 29 0.74 -8.95 -10.36
C ARG A 29 1.66 -9.83 -11.21
N LYS A 30 2.95 -9.54 -11.23
CA LYS A 30 3.94 -10.39 -11.93
C LYS A 30 3.94 -11.83 -11.41
N ALA A 31 3.87 -12.03 -10.10
CA ALA A 31 3.83 -13.37 -9.51
C ALA A 31 2.56 -14.13 -9.93
N ILE A 32 1.39 -13.49 -9.89
CA ILE A 32 0.11 -14.06 -10.34
C ILE A 32 0.16 -14.43 -11.82
N ASN A 33 0.69 -13.55 -12.68
CA ASN A 33 0.83 -13.81 -14.10
C ASN A 33 1.80 -14.98 -14.39
N ILE A 34 2.93 -15.06 -13.69
CA ILE A 34 3.90 -16.16 -13.87
C ILE A 34 3.28 -17.51 -13.49
N LEU A 35 2.50 -17.52 -12.42
CA LEU A 35 1.83 -18.71 -11.91
C LEU A 35 0.49 -19.00 -12.62
N ASN A 36 0.10 -18.16 -13.60
CA ASN A 36 -1.19 -18.20 -14.29
C ASN A 36 -2.39 -18.37 -13.33
N LEU A 37 -2.37 -17.65 -12.21
CA LEU A 37 -3.40 -17.77 -11.19
C LEU A 37 -4.62 -16.93 -11.57
N ASP A 38 -5.77 -17.60 -11.64
CA ASP A 38 -7.07 -16.95 -11.58
C ASP A 38 -7.52 -16.80 -10.12
N ARG A 39 -8.79 -16.44 -9.91
CA ARG A 39 -9.34 -16.21 -8.58
C ARG A 39 -9.31 -17.48 -7.73
N GLU A 40 -9.80 -18.57 -8.29
CA GLU A 40 -9.91 -19.84 -7.60
C GLU A 40 -8.52 -20.40 -7.26
N GLY A 41 -7.60 -20.34 -8.23
CA GLY A 41 -6.20 -20.72 -8.02
C GLY A 41 -5.51 -19.90 -6.93
N ALA A 42 -5.73 -18.58 -6.91
CA ALA A 42 -5.21 -17.72 -5.85
C ALA A 42 -5.83 -18.09 -4.49
N GLU A 43 -7.15 -18.21 -4.39
CA GLU A 43 -7.86 -18.56 -3.16
C GLU A 43 -7.41 -19.91 -2.59
N ASN A 44 -7.17 -20.91 -3.45
CA ASN A 44 -6.69 -22.23 -3.04
C ASN A 44 -5.26 -22.23 -2.51
N LEU A 45 -4.40 -21.33 -3.01
CA LEU A 45 -3.01 -21.21 -2.56
C LEU A 45 -2.88 -20.41 -1.25
N LEU A 46 -3.79 -19.47 -0.98
CA LEU A 46 -3.70 -18.57 0.17
C LEU A 46 -3.51 -19.28 1.53
N PRO A 47 -4.24 -20.36 1.87
CA PRO A 47 -4.06 -21.07 3.13
C PRO A 47 -2.66 -21.68 3.27
N SER A 48 -2.14 -22.28 2.20
CA SER A 48 -0.81 -22.90 2.20
C SER A 48 0.33 -21.89 2.33
N ALA A 49 0.07 -20.64 1.93
CA ALA A 49 1.03 -19.55 1.98
C ALA A 49 0.86 -18.67 3.24
N GLU A 50 0.01 -19.03 4.20
CA GLU A 50 -0.35 -18.13 5.31
C GLU A 50 0.86 -17.67 6.13
N THR A 51 1.75 -18.60 6.50
CA THR A 51 2.95 -18.29 7.28
C THR A 51 3.82 -17.25 6.59
N ILE A 52 4.21 -17.51 5.33
CA ILE A 52 5.06 -16.59 4.58
C ILE A 52 4.35 -15.26 4.29
N ARG A 53 3.03 -15.27 4.07
CA ARG A 53 2.23 -14.05 3.91
C ARG A 53 2.23 -13.20 5.18
N ASN A 54 2.19 -13.82 6.36
CA ASN A 54 2.21 -13.08 7.62
C ASN A 54 3.59 -12.49 7.91
N GLU A 55 4.68 -13.19 7.55
CA GLU A 55 6.05 -12.66 7.63
C GLU A 55 6.25 -11.47 6.68
N LEU A 56 5.83 -11.60 5.41
CA LEU A 56 5.90 -10.51 4.43
C LEU A 56 5.03 -9.32 4.84
N PHE A 57 3.87 -9.57 5.42
CA PHE A 57 3.00 -8.53 5.94
C PHE A 57 3.66 -7.74 7.07
N GLN A 58 4.39 -8.41 7.97
CA GLN A 58 5.13 -7.72 9.03
C GLN A 58 6.24 -6.83 8.45
N GLN A 59 6.98 -7.30 7.44
CA GLN A 59 8.00 -6.49 6.75
C GLN A 59 7.40 -5.29 6.00
N GLU A 60 6.22 -5.47 5.41
CA GLU A 60 5.45 -4.38 4.80
C GLU A 60 5.08 -3.31 5.83
N VAL A 61 4.51 -3.71 6.97
CA VAL A 61 4.15 -2.79 8.05
C VAL A 61 5.38 -2.05 8.56
N GLU A 62 6.53 -2.73 8.72
CA GLU A 62 7.78 -2.10 9.14
C GLU A 62 8.30 -1.09 8.13
N THR A 63 8.21 -1.40 6.84
CA THR A 63 8.61 -0.49 5.76
C THR A 63 7.73 0.76 5.75
N ILE A 64 6.41 0.59 5.80
CA ILE A 64 5.45 1.71 5.86
C ILE A 64 5.72 2.54 7.13
N HIS A 65 5.89 1.89 8.28
CA HIS A 65 6.16 2.57 9.54
C HIS A 65 7.44 3.41 9.48
N SER A 66 8.52 2.89 8.88
CA SER A 66 9.77 3.65 8.68
C SER A 66 9.55 4.90 7.82
N ILE A 67 8.80 4.79 6.73
CA ILE A 67 8.44 5.92 5.86
C ILE A 67 7.61 6.96 6.63
N LEU A 68 6.60 6.53 7.38
CA LEU A 68 5.76 7.41 8.18
C LEU A 68 6.56 8.12 9.28
N GLN A 69 7.45 7.42 9.98
CA GLN A 69 8.34 8.01 10.98
C GLN A 69 9.28 9.06 10.38
N ASP A 70 9.87 8.80 9.21
CA ASP A 70 10.70 9.78 8.49
C ASP A 70 9.88 11.03 8.13
N GLY A 71 8.64 10.85 7.66
CA GLY A 71 7.74 11.96 7.35
C GLY A 71 7.31 12.78 8.56
N VAL A 72 7.05 12.14 9.71
CA VAL A 72 6.78 12.87 10.96
C VAL A 72 8.00 13.68 11.40
N LYS A 73 9.20 13.07 11.40
CA LYS A 73 10.45 13.75 11.78
C LYS A 73 10.74 14.97 10.90
N LYS A 74 10.38 14.90 9.61
CA LYS A 74 10.55 15.98 8.63
C LYS A 74 9.41 17.00 8.63
N GLY A 75 8.38 16.83 9.46
CA GLY A 75 7.19 17.69 9.49
C GLY A 75 6.29 17.56 8.25
N VAL A 76 6.47 16.51 7.44
CA VAL A 76 5.68 16.25 6.23
C VAL A 76 4.34 15.59 6.58
N PHE A 77 4.33 14.72 7.60
CA PHE A 77 3.13 14.04 8.06
C PHE A 77 2.75 14.47 9.47
N HIS A 78 1.45 14.63 9.70
CA HIS A 78 0.89 14.86 11.02
C HIS A 78 0.18 13.59 11.51
N LEU A 79 0.89 12.77 12.28
CA LEU A 79 0.40 11.48 12.77
C LEU A 79 0.72 11.30 14.26
N SER A 80 -0.29 11.02 15.08
CA SER A 80 -0.10 10.75 16.51
C SER A 80 0.46 9.35 16.78
N TYR A 81 0.14 8.37 15.93
CA TYR A 81 0.52 6.95 16.12
C TYR A 81 1.00 6.30 14.82
N PRO A 82 2.25 6.57 14.37
CA PRO A 82 2.76 6.09 13.08
C PRO A 82 2.66 4.56 12.88
N LEU A 83 2.89 3.77 13.94
CA LEU A 83 2.78 2.30 13.84
C LEU A 83 1.34 1.83 13.63
N LEU A 84 0.37 2.47 14.31
CA LEU A 84 -1.05 2.15 14.13
C LEU A 84 -1.49 2.50 12.70
N THR A 85 -1.08 3.68 12.21
CA THR A 85 -1.33 4.09 10.82
C THR A 85 -0.69 3.12 9.82
N ALA A 86 0.55 2.67 10.05
CA ALA A 86 1.21 1.70 9.20
C ALA A 86 0.47 0.36 9.11
N ARG A 87 -0.02 -0.15 10.25
CA ARG A 87 -0.85 -1.36 10.30
C ARG A 87 -2.17 -1.17 9.57
N ALA A 88 -2.85 -0.04 9.75
CA ALA A 88 -4.09 0.26 9.05
C ALA A 88 -3.90 0.29 7.53
N ILE A 89 -2.84 0.94 7.05
CA ILE A 89 -2.49 0.96 5.63
C ILE A 89 -2.18 -0.46 5.14
N GLY A 90 -1.30 -1.20 5.83
CA GLY A 90 -0.96 -2.57 5.44
C GLY A 90 -2.20 -3.47 5.33
N HIS A 91 -3.11 -3.43 6.31
CA HIS A 91 -4.34 -4.21 6.28
C HIS A 91 -5.26 -3.80 5.12
N ALA A 92 -5.38 -2.50 4.82
CA ALA A 92 -6.16 -2.04 3.67
C ALA A 92 -5.58 -2.58 2.36
N LEU A 93 -4.27 -2.45 2.15
CA LEU A 93 -3.59 -2.98 0.98
C LEU A 93 -3.81 -4.49 0.84
N ARG A 94 -3.64 -5.24 1.93
CA ARG A 94 -3.88 -6.69 1.97
C ARG A 94 -5.34 -7.06 1.64
N GLY A 95 -6.30 -6.26 2.08
CA GLY A 95 -7.72 -6.44 1.76
C GLY A 95 -8.05 -6.24 0.28
N PHE A 96 -7.27 -5.42 -0.43
CA PHE A 96 -7.47 -5.16 -1.86
C PHE A 96 -6.79 -6.17 -2.78
N GLU A 97 -5.76 -6.89 -2.31
CA GLU A 97 -4.93 -7.81 -3.10
C GLU A 97 -5.75 -8.73 -4.00
N LEU A 98 -6.67 -9.52 -3.44
CA LEU A 98 -7.36 -10.56 -4.18
C LEU A 98 -8.28 -10.00 -5.28
N ASN A 99 -9.03 -8.95 -4.99
CA ASN A 99 -9.94 -8.36 -5.97
C ASN A 99 -9.15 -7.65 -7.07
N TRP A 100 -8.22 -6.79 -6.70
CA TRP A 100 -7.50 -5.99 -7.68
C TRP A 100 -6.57 -6.83 -8.55
N LEU A 101 -5.77 -7.72 -7.95
CA LEU A 101 -4.76 -8.45 -8.69
C LEU A 101 -5.33 -9.53 -9.62
N VAL A 102 -6.56 -9.99 -9.38
CA VAL A 102 -7.18 -11.02 -10.21
C VAL A 102 -8.20 -10.44 -11.19
N GLN A 103 -8.97 -9.42 -10.80
CA GLN A 103 -10.13 -8.98 -11.58
C GLN A 103 -9.88 -7.71 -12.40
N GLU A 104 -8.89 -6.90 -12.03
CA GLU A 104 -8.69 -5.59 -12.63
C GLU A 104 -7.51 -5.58 -13.61
N SER A 105 -7.48 -4.60 -14.52
CA SER A 105 -6.32 -4.34 -15.37
C SER A 105 -5.22 -3.62 -14.60
N GLU A 106 -3.98 -3.66 -15.11
CA GLU A 106 -2.85 -2.93 -14.51
C GLU A 106 -3.12 -1.42 -14.46
N GLU A 107 -3.69 -0.83 -15.53
CA GLU A 107 -4.08 0.59 -15.56
C GLU A 107 -5.10 0.95 -14.47
N LYS A 108 -6.12 0.10 -14.26
CA LYS A 108 -7.11 0.34 -13.21
C LYS A 108 -6.50 0.26 -11.82
N ILE A 109 -5.61 -0.71 -11.59
CA ILE A 109 -4.88 -0.79 -10.33
C ILE A 109 -4.10 0.50 -10.09
N ASP A 110 -3.34 0.98 -11.08
CA ASP A 110 -2.55 2.20 -10.92
C ASP A 110 -3.44 3.40 -10.53
N HIS A 111 -4.59 3.53 -11.20
CA HIS A 111 -5.58 4.55 -10.86
C HIS A 111 -6.15 4.38 -9.43
N TYR A 112 -6.53 3.17 -9.02
CA TYR A 112 -7.03 2.90 -7.66
C TYR A 112 -5.97 3.18 -6.60
N LEU A 113 -4.69 2.95 -6.90
CA LEU A 113 -3.59 3.27 -6.02
C LEU A 113 -3.40 4.78 -5.89
N ASP A 114 -3.53 5.53 -6.97
CA ASP A 114 -3.47 7.00 -6.93
C ASP A 114 -4.62 7.58 -6.09
N GLU A 115 -5.84 7.06 -6.24
CA GLU A 115 -6.98 7.45 -5.42
C GLU A 115 -6.79 7.09 -3.94
N LEU A 116 -6.29 5.88 -3.65
CA LEU A 116 -5.96 5.49 -2.28
C LEU A 116 -4.91 6.43 -1.67
N MET A 117 -3.89 6.81 -2.44
CA MET A 117 -2.88 7.77 -1.97
C MET A 117 -3.49 9.15 -1.70
N ALA A 118 -4.41 9.61 -2.55
CA ALA A 118 -5.14 10.86 -2.32
C ALA A 118 -5.94 10.81 -1.01
N ILE A 119 -6.65 9.70 -0.75
CA ILE A 119 -7.40 9.50 0.50
C ILE A 119 -6.45 9.51 1.71
N LEU A 120 -5.30 8.83 1.62
CA LEU A 120 -4.35 8.77 2.73
C LEU A 120 -3.71 10.13 3.05
N PHE A 121 -3.48 10.96 2.03
CA PHE A 121 -2.80 12.25 2.21
C PHE A 121 -3.74 13.42 2.47
N TYR A 122 -4.97 13.38 1.93
CA TYR A 122 -5.91 14.50 1.98
C TYR A 122 -7.19 14.18 2.75
N GLY A 123 -7.41 12.93 3.14
CA GLY A 123 -8.62 12.48 3.82
C GLY A 123 -9.85 12.49 2.90
N LEU A 124 -11.04 12.38 3.50
CA LEU A 124 -12.32 12.28 2.78
C LEU A 124 -13.21 13.54 2.91
N MET A 125 -12.95 14.39 3.90
CA MET A 125 -13.82 15.54 4.18
C MET A 125 -13.53 16.71 3.23
N SER A 126 -14.56 17.16 2.51
CA SER A 126 -14.53 18.46 1.83
C SER A 126 -14.52 19.57 2.88
N HIS A 127 -13.63 20.55 2.75
CA HIS A 127 -13.46 21.68 3.69
C HIS A 127 -14.68 22.65 3.79
N LYS A 128 -15.88 22.25 3.34
CA LYS A 128 -17.12 23.01 3.52
C LYS A 128 -17.73 22.72 4.90
N GLY A 129 -17.06 23.20 5.94
CA GLY A 129 -17.52 23.03 7.32
C GLY A 129 -16.92 24.01 8.33
N ALA A 130 -16.06 24.94 7.91
CA ALA A 130 -15.74 26.10 8.72
C ALA A 130 -16.88 27.11 8.54
N VAL A 131 -17.89 27.02 9.40
CA VAL A 131 -18.78 28.15 9.70
C VAL A 131 -17.85 29.32 10.05
N GLN A 132 -17.83 30.34 9.19
CA GLN A 132 -17.17 31.61 9.49
C GLN A 132 -17.91 32.26 10.68
N PRO A 133 -17.17 32.95 11.57
CA PRO A 133 -17.72 33.52 12.80
C PRO A 133 -18.83 34.54 12.56
#